data_AF-A0A7S3PXD4-F1
#
_entry.id   AF-A0A7S3PXD4-F1
#
_cell.length_a   1.000
_cell.length_b   1.000
_cell.length_c   1.000
_cell.angle_alpha   90.00
_cell.angle_beta   90.00
_cell.angle_gamma   90.00
#
_symmetry.space_group_name_H-M   'P 1'
#
loop_
_entity.id
_entity.type
_entity.pdbx_description
1 polymer ?
#
loop_
_entity_poly.entity_id
_entity_poly.type
_entity_poly.pdbx_seq_one_letter_code
_entity_poly.pdbx_strand_id
1 'polypeptide(L)'
;EREKLGLSSYEKRNIIGSPRDSEYSPVVLALNTSRHLNTKDITQVLKYEITWEMKKNAGVWRGLLTGREGEEGITFAKDCSRIPRCRFVQENLQSKLLDVGVSYQLKSLPIDTVNERKMIKGEMKLWAMLKYKAIVIIEGNDVASGLKWALYSRSVIVMAPPTKTSFAMEEYLKPWVHYVPLNSDMSNAEEMIKWIVENDEKARRISERATLFIHDLLFHENSAAENEFIQKEILKRYMNFFVEIDGTNK
;
A
#
# COMPACT_ATOMS: atom_id res chain seq x y z
N GLU A 1 -18.09 -28.20 -29.53
CA GLU A 1 -19.10 -27.12 -29.45
C GLU A 1 -18.48 -25.78 -29.03
N ARG A 2 -17.63 -25.19 -29.88
CA ARG A 2 -17.05 -23.85 -29.64
C ARG A 2 -17.07 -22.99 -30.91
N GLU A 3 -18.03 -23.26 -31.79
CA GLU A 3 -18.04 -22.69 -33.13
C GLU A 3 -19.47 -22.44 -33.63
N LYS A 4 -20.26 -21.75 -32.81
CA LYS A 4 -21.49 -21.08 -33.26
C LYS A 4 -21.60 -19.78 -32.51
N LEU A 5 -21.01 -18.72 -33.06
CA LEU A 5 -21.37 -17.31 -32.95
C LEU A 5 -20.25 -16.54 -33.67
N GLY A 6 -20.48 -16.25 -34.96
CA GLY A 6 -19.54 -15.58 -35.86
C GLY A 6 -19.39 -14.10 -35.54
N LEU A 7 -18.59 -13.79 -34.52
CA LEU A 7 -18.22 -12.41 -34.16
C LEU A 7 -16.76 -12.13 -34.55
N SER A 8 -16.55 -10.95 -35.13
CA SER A 8 -15.27 -10.44 -35.63
C SER A 8 -14.26 -10.23 -34.49
N SER A 9 -12.97 -10.27 -34.80
CA SER A 9 -11.87 -10.01 -33.86
C SER A 9 -11.93 -8.61 -33.22
N TYR A 10 -12.69 -7.69 -33.81
CA TYR A 10 -12.98 -6.35 -33.27
C TYR A 10 -13.99 -6.38 -32.11
N GLU A 11 -14.99 -7.27 -32.17
CA GLU A 11 -16.02 -7.41 -31.14
C GLU A 11 -15.50 -8.12 -29.88
N LYS A 12 -14.46 -8.96 -30.03
CA LYS A 12 -13.77 -9.60 -28.89
C LYS A 12 -12.95 -8.63 -28.04
N ARG A 13 -12.65 -7.41 -28.53
CA ARG A 13 -11.84 -6.40 -27.80
C ARG A 13 -12.67 -5.37 -27.02
N ASN A 14 -13.98 -5.30 -27.23
CA ASN A 14 -14.86 -4.30 -26.60
C ASN A 14 -15.71 -4.85 -25.44
N ILE A 15 -15.28 -5.94 -24.78
CA ILE A 15 -15.90 -6.42 -23.52
C ILE A 15 -15.53 -5.51 -22.32
N ILE A 16 -14.72 -4.48 -22.54
CA ILE A 16 -14.42 -3.44 -21.55
C ILE A 16 -15.21 -2.19 -21.96
N GLY A 17 -16.19 -1.85 -21.13
CA GLY A 17 -17.27 -0.90 -21.41
C GLY A 17 -16.83 0.49 -21.88
N SER A 18 -17.66 1.06 -22.75
CA SER A 18 -17.65 2.46 -23.17
C SER A 18 -18.04 3.39 -22.01
N PRO A 19 -17.46 4.61 -21.89
CA PRO A 19 -17.64 5.48 -20.72
C PRO A 19 -18.95 6.29 -20.68
N ARG A 20 -20.02 5.90 -21.38
CA ARG A 20 -21.18 6.78 -21.61
C ARG A 20 -22.53 6.37 -21.05
N ASP A 21 -22.62 5.29 -20.29
CA ASP A 21 -23.85 4.98 -19.54
C ASP A 21 -23.54 4.88 -18.05
N SER A 22 -23.76 6.00 -17.36
CA SER A 22 -23.89 6.06 -15.91
C SER A 22 -25.17 5.33 -15.50
N GLU A 23 -25.06 4.26 -14.72
CA GLU A 23 -25.85 4.17 -13.48
C GLU A 23 -25.44 3.05 -12.51
N TYR A 24 -24.81 1.95 -12.93
CA TYR A 24 -24.36 0.95 -11.95
C TYR A 24 -23.04 0.32 -12.38
N SER A 25 -21.94 0.70 -11.72
CA SER A 25 -20.74 -0.15 -11.73
C SER A 25 -21.04 -1.38 -10.88
N PRO A 26 -21.03 -2.60 -11.43
CA PRO A 26 -21.19 -3.79 -10.59
C PRO A 26 -20.01 -3.84 -9.60
N VAL A 27 -20.32 -3.92 -8.31
CA VAL A 27 -19.33 -4.26 -7.30
C VAL A 27 -18.94 -5.71 -7.55
N VAL A 28 -17.78 -5.93 -8.17
CA VAL A 28 -17.21 -7.28 -8.31
C VAL A 28 -16.62 -7.68 -6.97
N LEU A 29 -17.46 -8.25 -6.11
CA LEU A 29 -17.02 -8.79 -4.83
C LEU A 29 -16.53 -10.23 -5.03
N ALA A 30 -15.22 -10.47 -4.84
CA ALA A 30 -14.64 -11.80 -4.87
C ALA A 30 -15.01 -12.59 -3.60
N LEU A 31 -16.26 -13.05 -3.53
CA LEU A 31 -16.82 -13.79 -2.38
C LEU A 31 -16.09 -15.10 -2.06
N ASN A 32 -15.44 -15.70 -3.05
CA ASN A 32 -14.71 -16.96 -2.89
C ASN A 32 -13.22 -16.77 -2.59
N THR A 33 -12.81 -15.59 -2.14
CA THR A 33 -11.43 -15.34 -1.72
C THR A 33 -11.41 -15.11 -0.22
N SER A 34 -10.62 -15.92 0.50
CA SER A 34 -10.40 -15.62 1.91
C SER A 34 -9.72 -14.27 2.00
N ARG A 35 -10.38 -13.33 2.69
CA ARG A 35 -9.87 -11.98 2.95
C ARG A 35 -8.81 -12.03 4.04
N HIS A 36 -7.75 -12.80 3.80
CA HIS A 36 -6.60 -12.80 4.67
C HIS A 36 -5.62 -11.77 4.13
N LEU A 37 -5.49 -10.68 4.88
CA LEU A 37 -4.49 -9.63 4.73
C LEU A 37 -3.08 -10.25 4.67
N ASN A 38 -2.70 -10.75 3.49
CA ASN A 38 -1.45 -11.40 3.14
C ASN A 38 -0.75 -12.17 4.29
N THR A 39 -1.32 -13.29 4.73
CA THR A 39 -0.79 -14.13 5.83
C THR A 39 0.66 -14.54 5.62
N LYS A 40 1.13 -14.62 4.38
CA LYS A 40 2.54 -14.92 4.06
C LYS A 40 3.49 -13.86 4.59
N ASP A 41 3.17 -12.57 4.43
CA ASP A 41 4.02 -11.49 4.91
C ASP A 41 3.99 -11.41 6.43
N ILE A 42 2.82 -11.60 7.05
CA ILE A 42 2.68 -11.66 8.51
C ILE A 42 3.48 -12.85 9.09
N THR A 43 3.45 -14.01 8.44
CA THR A 43 4.27 -15.17 8.84
C THR A 43 5.77 -14.86 8.74
N GLN A 44 6.18 -14.09 7.73
CA GLN A 44 7.57 -13.64 7.62
C GLN A 44 7.96 -12.67 8.74
N VAL A 45 7.05 -11.75 9.14
CA VAL A 45 7.27 -10.89 10.30
C VAL A 45 7.49 -11.76 11.54
N LEU A 46 6.57 -12.67 11.85
CA LEU A 46 6.71 -13.56 13.01
C LEU A 46 8.02 -14.37 13.01
N LYS A 47 8.50 -14.76 11.82
CA LYS A 47 9.73 -15.54 11.69
C LYS A 47 11.01 -14.73 11.86
N TYR A 48 11.04 -13.48 11.42
CA TYR A 48 12.28 -12.69 11.29
C TYR A 48 12.30 -11.39 12.11
N GLU A 49 11.21 -11.08 12.82
CA GLU A 49 11.13 -9.92 13.71
C GLU A 49 12.21 -9.98 14.79
N ILE A 50 12.75 -8.82 15.15
CA ILE A 50 13.76 -8.65 16.19
C ILE A 50 13.23 -7.74 17.30
N THR A 51 13.88 -7.75 18.46
CA THR A 51 13.48 -6.84 19.54
C THR A 51 13.80 -5.39 19.17
N TRP A 52 13.09 -4.45 19.81
CA TRP A 52 13.21 -3.02 19.53
C TRP A 52 14.65 -2.51 19.69
N GLU A 53 15.35 -3.02 20.69
CA GLU A 53 16.71 -2.62 21.07
C GLU A 53 17.74 -3.06 20.02
N MET A 54 17.45 -4.13 19.28
CA MET A 54 18.31 -4.64 18.21
C MET A 54 18.09 -3.92 16.87
N LYS A 55 17.04 -3.12 16.74
CA LYS A 55 16.74 -2.39 15.51
C LYS A 55 17.70 -1.22 15.33
N LYS A 56 18.10 -0.98 14.09
CA LYS A 56 18.93 0.15 13.68
C LYS A 56 18.21 1.46 13.95
N ASN A 57 18.93 2.43 14.51
CA ASN A 57 18.51 3.83 14.67
C ASN A 57 18.49 4.57 13.31
N ALA A 58 17.68 4.06 12.39
CA ALA A 58 17.54 4.55 11.03
C ALA A 58 16.18 4.16 10.48
N GLY A 59 15.74 4.86 9.44
CA GLY A 59 14.59 4.48 8.64
C GLY A 59 14.99 3.80 7.33
N VAL A 60 14.03 3.12 6.72
CA VAL A 60 14.20 2.46 5.42
C VAL A 60 13.01 2.69 4.51
N TRP A 61 13.29 2.80 3.22
CA TRP A 61 12.29 2.66 2.16
C TRP A 61 12.89 1.93 0.96
N ARG A 62 12.20 0.89 0.49
CA ARG A 62 12.55 0.15 -0.73
C ARG A 62 11.27 -0.19 -1.49
N GLY A 63 11.18 0.27 -2.73
CA GLY A 63 9.98 0.03 -3.52
C GLY A 63 10.10 0.41 -4.98
N LEU A 64 8.97 0.34 -5.65
CA LEU A 64 8.80 0.62 -7.08
C LEU A 64 8.25 2.02 -7.27
N LEU A 65 8.60 2.66 -8.38
CA LEU A 65 8.02 3.95 -8.76
C LEU A 65 6.63 3.68 -9.37
N THR A 66 5.61 3.81 -8.53
CA THR A 66 4.19 3.77 -8.90
C THR A 66 3.49 5.00 -8.33
N GLY A 67 2.24 5.25 -8.72
CA GLY A 67 1.51 6.46 -8.35
C GLY A 67 1.91 7.65 -9.22
N ARG A 68 2.08 7.44 -10.53
CA ARG A 68 2.38 8.53 -11.48
C ARG A 68 1.12 9.38 -11.67
N GLU A 69 1.27 10.70 -11.55
CA GLU A 69 0.20 11.65 -11.79
C GLU A 69 0.29 12.25 -13.21
N GLY A 70 -0.77 12.12 -14.02
CA GLY A 70 -0.91 12.67 -15.38
C GLY A 70 -0.15 11.92 -16.50
N GLU A 71 -0.02 12.55 -17.69
CA GLU A 71 0.65 11.97 -18.88
C GLU A 71 2.14 11.63 -18.68
N GLU A 72 2.79 10.83 -19.52
CA GLU A 72 4.21 10.48 -19.31
C GLU A 72 5.15 11.69 -19.45
N GLY A 73 6.13 11.81 -18.54
CA GLY A 73 7.19 12.80 -18.67
C GLY A 73 8.13 12.47 -19.84
N ILE A 74 8.57 13.51 -20.56
CA ILE A 74 9.48 13.37 -21.72
C ILE A 74 10.90 12.93 -21.28
N THR A 75 11.30 13.24 -20.04
CA THR A 75 12.61 12.90 -19.47
C THR A 75 12.46 12.26 -18.11
N PHE A 76 13.45 11.47 -17.68
CA PHE A 76 13.46 10.85 -16.34
C PHE A 76 13.23 11.87 -15.24
N ALA A 77 13.96 12.98 -15.24
CA ALA A 77 13.84 14.01 -14.21
C ALA A 77 12.42 14.62 -14.14
N LYS A 78 11.80 14.88 -15.30
CA LYS A 78 10.43 15.42 -15.37
C LYS A 78 9.37 14.39 -14.96
N ASP A 79 9.64 13.12 -15.18
CA ASP A 79 8.73 12.06 -14.80
C ASP A 79 8.87 11.69 -13.31
N CYS A 80 10.10 11.68 -12.81
CA CYS A 80 10.44 11.47 -11.41
C CYS A 80 9.81 12.54 -10.51
N SER A 81 9.79 13.80 -10.92
CA SER A 81 9.16 14.87 -10.14
C SER A 81 7.65 14.67 -9.95
N ARG A 82 7.01 13.85 -10.80
CA ARG A 82 5.57 13.56 -10.77
C ARG A 82 5.22 12.25 -10.07
N ILE A 83 6.24 11.50 -9.64
CA ILE A 83 6.07 10.29 -8.88
C ILE A 83 6.54 10.59 -7.44
N PRO A 84 5.63 10.66 -6.46
CA PRO A 84 6.00 11.01 -5.07
C PRO A 84 7.13 10.14 -4.51
N ARG A 85 7.11 8.84 -4.82
CA ARG A 85 8.17 7.89 -4.43
C ARG A 85 9.53 8.22 -5.04
N CYS A 86 9.56 8.75 -6.26
CA CYS A 86 10.80 9.09 -6.94
C CYS A 86 11.41 10.37 -6.34
N ARG A 87 10.58 11.41 -6.14
CA ARG A 87 10.97 12.63 -5.40
C ARG A 87 11.55 12.29 -4.03
N PHE A 88 10.81 11.47 -3.27
CA PHE A 88 11.23 11.04 -1.94
C PHE A 88 12.61 10.36 -1.94
N VAL A 89 12.86 9.44 -2.88
CA VAL A 89 14.19 8.80 -3.00
C VAL A 89 15.24 9.84 -3.34
N GLN A 90 14.99 10.71 -4.33
CA GLN A 90 15.94 11.70 -4.81
C GLN A 90 16.37 12.68 -3.72
N GLU A 91 15.41 13.18 -2.92
CA GLU A 91 15.65 14.12 -1.82
C GLU A 91 16.45 13.48 -0.67
N ASN A 92 16.26 12.18 -0.44
CA ASN A 92 16.85 11.47 0.71
C ASN A 92 18.05 10.57 0.36
N LEU A 93 18.56 10.62 -0.88
CA LEU A 93 19.67 9.77 -1.35
C LEU A 93 20.94 9.87 -0.50
N GLN A 94 21.20 11.04 0.08
CA GLN A 94 22.40 11.34 0.87
C GLN A 94 22.14 11.30 2.38
N SER A 95 20.91 10.96 2.81
CA SER A 95 20.59 10.89 4.23
C SER A 95 21.42 9.80 4.91
N LYS A 96 21.97 10.13 6.08
CA LYS A 96 22.67 9.16 6.94
C LYS A 96 21.71 8.39 7.85
N LEU A 97 20.49 8.90 8.01
CA LEU A 97 19.46 8.33 8.86
C LEU A 97 18.44 7.50 8.07
N LEU A 98 18.38 7.64 6.75
CA LEU A 98 17.36 7.00 5.93
C LEU A 98 17.95 6.23 4.75
N ASP A 99 17.77 4.90 4.74
CA ASP A 99 18.16 4.05 3.62
C ASP A 99 17.04 3.95 2.58
N VAL A 100 17.05 4.88 1.61
CA VAL A 100 16.09 4.93 0.50
C VAL A 100 16.66 4.34 -0.79
N GLY A 101 15.79 3.77 -1.62
CA GLY A 101 16.18 3.25 -2.93
C GLY A 101 15.05 2.57 -3.70
N VAL A 102 15.17 2.56 -5.01
CA VAL A 102 14.25 1.90 -5.93
C VAL A 102 14.71 0.47 -6.17
N SER A 103 13.78 -0.49 -6.14
CA SER A 103 14.12 -1.91 -6.20
C SER A 103 14.62 -2.38 -7.57
N TYR A 104 14.10 -1.80 -8.66
CA TYR A 104 14.55 -2.12 -10.00
C TYR A 104 14.48 -0.90 -10.92
N GLN A 105 15.25 -0.93 -11.99
CA GLN A 105 15.13 0.05 -13.06
C GLN A 105 13.85 -0.20 -13.86
N LEU A 106 12.93 0.76 -13.86
CA LEU A 106 11.78 0.72 -14.75
C LEU A 106 12.25 0.91 -16.18
N LYS A 107 11.91 -0.04 -17.06
CA LYS A 107 12.23 0.05 -18.50
C LYS A 107 11.67 1.32 -19.16
N SER A 108 10.57 1.85 -18.63
CA SER A 108 9.90 3.09 -19.07
C SER A 108 10.57 4.38 -18.58
N LEU A 109 11.59 4.28 -17.74
CA LEU A 109 12.32 5.40 -17.17
C LEU A 109 13.81 5.23 -17.50
N PRO A 110 14.26 5.64 -18.70
CA PRO A 110 15.66 5.57 -19.07
C PRO A 110 16.47 6.44 -18.11
N ILE A 111 17.41 5.81 -17.42
CA ILE A 111 18.29 6.47 -16.45
C ILE A 111 19.49 7.02 -17.23
N ASP A 112 19.65 8.33 -17.24
CA ASP A 112 20.62 9.00 -18.10
C ASP A 112 21.85 9.47 -17.31
N THR A 113 21.72 9.71 -15.99
CA THR A 113 22.78 10.27 -15.16
C THR A 113 23.33 9.32 -14.10
N VAL A 114 24.55 9.60 -13.63
CA VAL A 114 25.20 8.87 -12.53
C VAL A 114 24.38 8.97 -11.24
N ASN A 115 23.76 10.12 -10.97
CA ASN A 115 22.98 10.31 -9.74
C ASN A 115 21.65 9.54 -9.79
N GLU A 116 20.99 9.49 -10.94
CA GLU A 116 19.80 8.65 -11.13
C GLU A 116 20.12 7.15 -10.98
N ARG A 117 21.30 6.70 -11.41
CA ARG A 117 21.76 5.31 -11.17
C ARG A 117 21.90 4.98 -9.68
N LYS A 118 22.31 5.94 -8.84
CA LYS A 118 22.42 5.74 -7.37
C LYS A 118 21.08 5.49 -6.69
N MET A 119 19.96 5.85 -7.33
CA MET A 119 18.61 5.57 -6.83
C MET A 119 18.29 4.08 -6.87
N ILE A 120 18.90 3.32 -7.79
CA ILE A 120 18.62 1.89 -7.94
C ILE A 120 19.51 1.10 -6.96
N LYS A 121 18.88 0.45 -5.97
CA LYS A 121 19.59 -0.31 -4.92
C LYS A 121 19.18 -1.79 -4.84
N GLY A 122 18.44 -2.29 -5.84
CA GLY A 122 17.97 -3.67 -5.85
C GLY A 122 16.80 -3.92 -4.91
N GLU A 123 16.14 -5.07 -5.08
CA GLU A 123 15.07 -5.51 -4.20
C GLU A 123 15.60 -5.73 -2.78
N MET A 124 14.92 -5.17 -1.78
CA MET A 124 15.17 -5.47 -0.38
C MET A 124 14.04 -6.33 0.15
N LYS A 125 14.42 -7.45 0.76
CA LYS A 125 13.47 -8.40 1.33
C LYS A 125 12.87 -7.85 2.62
N LEU A 126 11.65 -8.28 2.93
CA LEU A 126 10.89 -7.86 4.12
C LEU A 126 11.72 -8.00 5.40
N TRP A 127 12.35 -9.15 5.63
CA TRP A 127 13.16 -9.39 6.84
C TRP A 127 14.38 -8.47 6.97
N ALA A 128 14.88 -7.90 5.88
CA ALA A 128 15.94 -6.91 5.94
C ALA A 128 15.41 -5.54 6.39
N MET A 129 14.18 -5.19 5.99
CA MET A 129 13.50 -3.97 6.42
C MET A 129 13.09 -4.02 7.91
N LEU A 130 12.74 -5.20 8.44
CA LEU A 130 12.43 -5.38 9.88
C LEU A 130 13.60 -5.01 10.82
N LYS A 131 14.82 -4.87 10.29
CA LYS A 131 15.98 -4.48 11.09
C LYS A 131 16.04 -2.98 11.40
N TYR A 132 15.15 -2.17 10.86
CA TYR A 132 15.13 -0.72 11.03
C TYR A 132 14.05 -0.32 12.04
N LYS A 133 14.32 0.72 12.85
CA LYS A 133 13.32 1.26 13.77
C LYS A 133 12.18 1.95 13.05
N ALA A 134 12.43 2.51 11.87
CA ALA A 134 11.41 3.21 11.10
C ALA A 134 11.25 2.60 9.72
N ILE A 135 10.01 2.40 9.29
CA ILE A 135 9.66 1.96 7.94
C ILE A 135 8.79 3.04 7.32
N VAL A 136 9.28 3.65 6.25
CA VAL A 136 8.52 4.67 5.55
C VAL A 136 7.52 3.97 4.63
N ILE A 137 6.27 4.41 4.67
CA ILE A 137 5.20 3.90 3.83
C ILE A 137 4.71 5.04 2.93
N ILE A 138 4.74 4.79 1.62
CA ILE A 138 4.33 5.75 0.59
C ILE A 138 3.33 5.05 -0.32
N GLU A 139 2.15 5.62 -0.49
CA GLU A 139 1.14 5.10 -1.40
C GLU A 139 1.64 5.11 -2.85
N GLY A 140 1.06 4.25 -3.68
CA GLY A 140 1.36 4.16 -5.11
C GLY A 140 0.11 4.48 -5.92
N ASN A 141 -0.19 3.63 -6.91
CA ASN A 141 -1.49 3.69 -7.59
C ASN A 141 -2.66 3.37 -6.64
N ASP A 142 -2.41 2.57 -5.61
CA ASP A 142 -3.37 2.19 -4.57
C ASP A 142 -2.70 2.26 -3.17
N VAL A 143 -3.35 1.73 -2.12
CA VAL A 143 -2.77 1.52 -0.79
C VAL A 143 -1.39 0.87 -0.91
N ALA A 144 -0.46 1.27 -0.04
CA ALA A 144 0.87 0.67 -0.04
C ALA A 144 0.79 -0.80 0.39
N SER A 145 1.20 -1.72 -0.50
CA SER A 145 1.19 -3.16 -0.24
C SER A 145 1.97 -3.55 1.02
N GLY A 146 2.96 -2.74 1.41
CA GLY A 146 3.78 -2.97 2.59
C GLY A 146 3.18 -2.51 3.92
N LEU A 147 2.09 -1.74 3.92
CA LEU A 147 1.57 -1.12 5.15
C LEU A 147 1.17 -2.16 6.20
N LYS A 148 0.43 -3.20 5.81
CA LYS A 148 -0.18 -4.18 6.72
C LYS A 148 0.88 -4.97 7.51
N TRP A 149 1.92 -5.48 6.84
CA TRP A 149 3.00 -6.19 7.54
C TRP A 149 3.90 -5.24 8.32
N ALA A 150 4.05 -4.00 7.86
CA ALA A 150 4.86 -3.01 8.57
C ALA A 150 4.15 -2.57 9.87
N LEU A 151 2.82 -2.40 9.87
CA LEU A 151 2.03 -2.14 11.09
C LEU A 151 2.21 -3.26 12.12
N TYR A 152 2.30 -4.49 11.64
CA TYR A 152 2.49 -5.67 12.49
C TYR A 152 3.96 -5.87 12.89
N SER A 153 4.88 -5.11 12.28
CA SER A 153 6.27 -5.11 12.69
C SER A 153 6.45 -4.27 13.93
N ARG A 154 7.46 -4.59 14.75
CA ARG A 154 7.88 -3.75 15.89
C ARG A 154 8.64 -2.49 15.44
N SER A 155 8.32 -1.96 14.27
CA SER A 155 8.95 -0.79 13.67
C SER A 155 7.91 0.33 13.60
N VAL A 156 8.37 1.56 13.69
CA VAL A 156 7.52 2.74 13.59
C VAL A 156 7.16 2.98 12.14
N ILE A 157 5.87 3.08 11.87
CA ILE A 157 5.38 3.52 10.57
C ILE A 157 5.58 5.01 10.44
N VAL A 158 6.14 5.42 9.31
CA VAL A 158 6.32 6.84 8.96
C VAL A 158 5.64 7.06 7.62
N MET A 159 4.56 7.84 7.60
CA MET A 159 3.75 8.01 6.39
C MET A 159 2.97 9.32 6.38
N ALA A 160 2.62 9.80 5.19
CA ALA A 160 1.61 10.84 5.06
C ALA A 160 0.23 10.28 5.47
N PRO A 161 -0.74 11.15 5.83
CA PRO A 161 -2.10 10.70 6.08
C PRO A 161 -2.62 9.83 4.92
N PRO A 162 -3.17 8.63 5.21
CA PRO A 162 -3.61 7.71 4.16
C PRO A 162 -4.74 8.35 3.35
N THR A 163 -4.63 8.28 2.02
CA THR A 163 -5.65 8.82 1.11
C THR A 163 -6.56 7.73 0.55
N LYS A 164 -6.19 6.46 0.78
CA LYS A 164 -6.87 5.28 0.26
C LYS A 164 -7.23 4.35 1.41
N THR A 165 -8.36 3.70 1.28
CA THR A 165 -8.87 2.73 2.25
C THR A 165 -9.00 1.36 1.63
N SER A 166 -8.73 0.35 2.43
CA SER A 166 -8.99 -1.05 2.16
C SER A 166 -9.63 -1.68 3.40
N PHE A 167 -9.79 -3.02 3.38
CA PHE A 167 -10.24 -3.75 4.56
C PHE A 167 -9.29 -3.65 5.77
N ALA A 168 -8.09 -3.06 5.61
CA ALA A 168 -7.20 -2.74 6.72
C ALA A 168 -7.59 -1.44 7.47
N MET A 169 -8.68 -0.77 7.08
CA MET A 169 -9.25 0.37 7.80
C MET A 169 -8.24 1.52 7.95
N GLU A 170 -7.47 1.80 6.88
CA GLU A 170 -6.40 2.80 6.88
C GLU A 170 -6.85 4.19 7.38
N GLU A 171 -8.10 4.57 7.13
CA GLU A 171 -8.71 5.83 7.59
C GLU A 171 -8.82 5.95 9.12
N TYR A 172 -8.72 4.85 9.86
CA TYR A 172 -8.72 4.84 11.33
C TYR A 172 -7.32 4.90 11.93
N LEU A 173 -6.26 4.89 11.10
CA LEU A 173 -4.90 5.12 11.56
C LEU A 173 -4.75 6.58 12.02
N LYS A 174 -4.33 6.78 13.28
CA LYS A 174 -4.20 8.12 13.88
C LYS A 174 -2.74 8.54 13.94
N PRO A 175 -2.40 9.76 13.49
CA PRO A 175 -1.04 10.29 13.61
C PRO A 175 -0.64 10.38 15.09
N TRP A 176 0.63 10.12 15.38
CA TRP A 176 1.21 10.06 16.73
C TRP A 176 0.62 8.98 17.66
N VAL A 177 -0.32 8.17 17.17
CA VAL A 177 -0.85 7.00 17.88
C VAL A 177 -0.40 5.72 17.16
N HIS A 178 -0.65 5.60 15.86
CA HIS A 178 -0.32 4.41 15.07
C HIS A 178 0.86 4.64 14.10
N TYR A 179 1.20 5.89 13.81
CA TYR A 179 2.31 6.23 12.91
C TYR A 179 2.85 7.63 13.20
N VAL A 180 4.07 7.92 12.75
CA VAL A 180 4.66 9.28 12.74
C VAL A 180 4.33 9.96 11.41
N PRO A 181 3.67 11.13 11.42
CA PRO A 181 3.16 11.75 10.20
C PRO A 181 4.25 12.42 9.36
N LEU A 182 4.16 12.23 8.04
CA LEU A 182 4.88 13.03 7.04
C LEU A 182 3.98 14.11 6.46
N ASN A 183 4.62 15.17 5.95
CA ASN A 183 3.99 16.12 5.05
C ASN A 183 3.50 15.40 3.79
N SER A 184 2.52 15.98 3.09
CA SER A 184 2.01 15.42 1.82
C SER A 184 3.09 15.28 0.74
N ASP A 185 4.10 16.15 0.77
CA ASP A 185 5.28 16.09 -0.11
C ASP A 185 6.45 15.31 0.51
N MET A 186 6.32 14.85 1.76
CA MET A 186 7.33 14.11 2.53
C MET A 186 8.62 14.88 2.83
N SER A 187 8.58 16.21 2.72
CA SER A 187 9.74 17.11 2.96
C SER A 187 10.34 17.00 4.37
N ASN A 188 9.56 16.55 5.36
CA ASN A 188 9.99 16.38 6.75
C ASN A 188 10.48 14.96 7.09
N ALA A 189 10.74 14.10 6.09
CA ALA A 189 11.07 12.69 6.33
C ALA A 189 12.29 12.50 7.25
N GLU A 190 13.44 13.11 6.92
CA GLU A 190 14.66 12.97 7.70
C GLU A 190 14.50 13.51 9.14
N GLU A 191 13.76 14.62 9.30
CA GLU A 191 13.41 15.18 10.61
C GLU A 191 12.61 14.18 11.45
N MET A 192 11.60 13.52 10.85
CA MET A 192 10.78 12.55 11.56
C MET A 192 11.55 11.27 11.93
N ILE A 193 12.48 10.83 11.08
CA ILE A 193 13.39 9.73 11.44
C ILE A 193 14.29 10.13 12.60
N LYS A 194 14.84 11.35 12.57
CA LYS A 194 15.64 11.88 13.68
C LYS A 194 14.84 11.94 14.97
N TRP A 195 13.59 12.43 14.91
CA TRP A 195 12.70 12.46 16.06
C TRP A 195 12.47 11.07 16.66
N ILE A 196 12.29 10.03 15.83
CA ILE A 196 12.14 8.64 16.29
C ILE A 196 13.38 8.18 17.07
N VAL A 197 14.57 8.48 16.56
CA VAL A 197 15.83 8.10 17.22
C VAL A 197 16.03 8.84 18.54
N GLU A 198 15.65 10.12 18.60
CA GLU A 198 15.81 10.96 19.80
C GLU A 198 14.71 10.73 20.85
N ASN A 199 13.54 10.21 20.45
CA ASN A 199 12.38 9.96 21.31
C ASN A 199 12.07 8.46 21.42
N ASP A 200 13.11 7.65 21.63
CA ASP A 200 13.07 6.19 21.49
C ASP A 200 11.85 5.52 22.17
N GLU A 201 11.60 5.81 23.44
CA GLU A 201 10.50 5.20 24.20
C GLU A 201 9.11 5.65 23.68
N LYS A 202 8.96 6.90 23.26
CA LYS A 202 7.70 7.37 22.67
C LYS A 202 7.47 6.72 21.31
N ALA A 203 8.53 6.61 20.51
CA ALA A 203 8.50 5.97 19.21
C ALA A 203 8.15 4.48 19.33
N ARG A 204 8.74 3.77 20.30
CA ARG A 204 8.40 2.37 20.63
C ARG A 204 6.91 2.21 20.92
N ARG A 205 6.33 3.07 21.76
CA ARG A 205 4.89 3.03 22.07
C ARG A 205 4.01 3.24 20.84
N ILE A 206 4.40 4.12 19.92
CA ILE A 206 3.67 4.29 18.64
C ILE A 206 3.67 2.99 17.84
N SER A 207 4.82 2.31 17.74
CA SER A 207 4.89 1.01 17.04
C SER A 207 4.02 -0.06 17.71
N GLU A 208 4.00 -0.12 19.05
CA GLU A 208 3.17 -1.06 19.80
C GLU A 208 1.68 -0.83 19.57
N ARG A 209 1.25 0.43 19.57
CA ARG A 209 -0.14 0.81 19.26
C ARG A 209 -0.53 0.46 17.82
N ALA A 210 0.40 0.60 16.87
CA ALA A 210 0.21 0.20 15.48
C ALA A 210 0.06 -1.33 15.35
N THR A 211 0.92 -2.08 16.04
CA THR A 211 0.87 -3.54 16.09
C THR A 211 -0.42 -4.04 16.70
N LEU A 212 -0.89 -3.43 17.81
CA LEU A 212 -2.17 -3.78 18.43
C LEU A 212 -3.34 -3.55 17.47
N PHE A 213 -3.38 -2.40 16.80
CA PHE A 213 -4.44 -2.08 15.83
C PHE A 213 -4.58 -3.17 14.75
N ILE A 214 -3.48 -3.55 14.11
CA ILE A 214 -3.54 -4.54 13.03
C ILE A 214 -3.66 -5.96 13.58
N HIS A 215 -3.13 -6.25 14.77
CA HIS A 215 -3.29 -7.54 15.43
C HIS A 215 -4.77 -7.82 15.70
N ASP A 216 -5.50 -6.87 16.27
CA ASP A 216 -6.92 -7.03 16.58
C ASP A 216 -7.71 -7.25 15.28
N LEU A 217 -7.41 -6.49 14.24
CA LEU A 217 -8.05 -6.68 12.94
C LEU A 217 -7.81 -8.07 12.33
N LEU A 218 -6.63 -8.66 12.56
CA LEU A 218 -6.22 -9.93 11.97
C LEU A 218 -6.60 -11.16 12.78
N PHE A 219 -6.56 -11.05 14.10
CA PHE A 219 -6.50 -12.20 15.02
C PHE A 219 -7.49 -12.11 16.18
N HIS A 220 -8.28 -11.05 16.29
CA HIS A 220 -9.35 -11.01 17.29
C HIS A 220 -10.32 -12.18 17.05
N GLU A 221 -10.82 -12.78 18.12
CA GLU A 221 -11.70 -13.97 18.05
C GLU A 221 -12.96 -13.72 17.20
N ASN A 222 -13.47 -12.49 17.23
CA ASN A 222 -14.63 -12.09 16.44
C ASN A 222 -14.31 -11.72 14.99
N SER A 223 -13.04 -11.57 14.61
CA SER A 223 -12.65 -11.04 13.28
C SER A 223 -13.23 -11.86 12.11
N ALA A 224 -13.28 -13.19 12.26
CA ALA A 224 -13.88 -14.07 11.25
C ALA A 224 -15.40 -13.87 11.14
N ALA A 225 -16.10 -13.83 12.28
CA ALA A 225 -17.55 -13.63 12.33
C ALA A 225 -17.96 -12.23 11.85
N GLU A 226 -17.22 -11.19 12.24
CA GLU A 226 -17.40 -9.81 11.77
C GLU A 226 -17.20 -9.71 10.26
N ASN A 227 -16.16 -10.34 9.71
CA ASN A 227 -15.92 -10.34 8.28
C ASN A 227 -17.02 -11.08 7.50
N GLU A 228 -17.52 -12.20 8.03
CA GLU A 228 -18.67 -12.91 7.45
C GLU A 228 -19.94 -12.03 7.50
N PHE A 229 -20.19 -11.36 8.62
CA PHE A 229 -21.32 -10.44 8.78
C PHE A 229 -21.25 -9.28 7.77
N ILE A 230 -20.09 -8.64 7.64
CA ILE A 230 -19.86 -7.56 6.65
C ILE A 230 -20.10 -8.08 5.23
N GLN A 231 -19.64 -9.28 4.90
CA GLN A 231 -19.89 -9.89 3.58
C GLN A 231 -21.38 -10.07 3.30
N LYS A 232 -22.11 -10.64 4.27
CA LYS A 232 -23.56 -10.83 4.16
C LYS A 232 -24.30 -9.51 4.01
N GLU A 233 -23.95 -8.49 4.79
CA GLU A 233 -24.58 -7.18 4.70
C GLU A 233 -24.26 -6.43 3.40
N ILE A 234 -23.04 -6.55 2.87
CA ILE A 234 -22.71 -6.03 1.53
C ILE A 234 -23.62 -6.69 0.48
N LEU A 235 -23.75 -8.02 0.50
CA LEU A 235 -24.59 -8.73 -0.46
C LEU A 235 -26.06 -8.37 -0.32
N LYS A 236 -26.59 -8.34 0.90
CA LYS A 236 -27.96 -7.94 1.18
C LYS A 236 -28.26 -6.53 0.65
N ARG A 237 -27.37 -5.57 0.91
CA ARG A 237 -27.51 -4.20 0.37
C ARG A 237 -27.41 -4.17 -1.16
N TYR A 238 -26.50 -4.95 -1.73
CA TYR A 238 -26.34 -5.05 -3.18
C TYR A 238 -27.60 -5.63 -3.85
N MET A 239 -28.17 -6.69 -3.28
CA MET A 239 -29.40 -7.33 -3.77
C MET A 239 -30.60 -6.38 -3.76
N ASN A 240 -30.67 -5.46 -2.80
CA ASN A 240 -31.76 -4.47 -2.74
C ASN A 240 -31.75 -3.47 -3.92
N PHE A 241 -30.70 -3.40 -4.73
CA PHE A 241 -30.69 -2.60 -5.96
C PHE A 241 -31.36 -3.31 -7.15
N PHE A 242 -31.66 -4.60 -7.04
CA PHE A 242 -32.34 -5.35 -8.09
C PHE A 242 -33.83 -5.47 -7.77
N VAL A 243 -34.66 -5.07 -8.73
CA VAL A 243 -36.10 -5.34 -8.70
C VAL A 243 -36.32 -6.70 -9.35
N GLU A 244 -37.07 -7.60 -8.70
CA GLU A 244 -37.54 -8.82 -9.36
C GLU A 244 -38.40 -8.42 -10.55
N ILE A 245 -37.95 -8.74 -11.77
CA ILE A 245 -38.79 -8.61 -12.95
C ILE A 245 -39.77 -9.78 -12.90
N ASP A 246 -40.96 -9.56 -12.34
CA ASP A 246 -42.06 -10.52 -12.42
C ASP A 246 -42.35 -10.82 -13.89
N GLY A 247 -42.12 -12.07 -14.29
CA GLY A 247 -42.33 -12.57 -15.66
C GLY A 247 -43.80 -12.70 -16.07
N THR A 248 -44.72 -11.96 -15.45
CA THR A 248 -46.17 -12.06 -15.68
C THR A 248 -46.73 -11.13 -16.76
N ASN A 249 -45.88 -10.42 -17.52
CA ASN A 249 -46.31 -9.79 -18.77
C ASN A 249 -45.85 -10.63 -19.97
N LYS A 250 -46.59 -11.72 -20.23
CA LYS A 250 -46.62 -12.44 -21.50
C LYS A 250 -47.98 -12.26 -22.16
#